data_AF-A0A962G012-F1
#
_entry.id   AF-A0A962G012-F1
#
_cell.length_a   1.000
_cell.length_b   1.000
_cell.length_c   1.000
_cell.angle_alpha   90.00
_cell.angle_beta   90.00
_cell.angle_gamma   90.00
#
_symmetry.space_group_name_H-M   'P 1'
#
loop_
_entity.id
_entity.type
_entity.pdbx_description
1 polymer ?
#
loop_
_entity_poly.entity_id
_entity_poly.type
_entity_poly.pdbx_seq_one_letter_code
_entity_poly.pdbx_strand_id
1 'polypeptide(L)'
;MSARNLIASSLFLLGAIVAADSQAANQSFIVNSTLDVTDDNPGDGICHAVGGIAGTCTLRAAIVEANAHAGDHQIALPSGTYMFSKTGIGEDNGATGDLDIKRHITIVNGTDNPPSIYANAIDRVFDVRDGAHLELDNIHVGGGFANSDGNVHGGAIRVNLNADLTLRKVVVATNVANLGGGIYSDGDVVIEDSEFFNNGIVDDHVLTEFANGDAILTRGTLSVTRSSFHDNGVIPGGEGLGLLTAEAAIHLKNNGPADPFFGMINSTVAQNSIGIRSEGVASMLLMNTIANNRGMGFRFNFDIDNMGSGQLYVRHTAITGNNEGGFNCNQLDPVSFPDELDISDQYNASSDDTCGFVGANDFEDIADPFFAQLDNWGGITPALMPRPTSELIDSGGIQCSPSYEDQRGIARPIDGNGDVATACDIGAIEYNPATDPELPMDLFKDSFE
;
A
#
# COMPACT_ATOMS: atom_id res chain seq x y z
N MET A 1 36.71 -73.14 -29.18
CA MET A 1 35.39 -73.38 -29.81
C MET A 1 34.59 -74.18 -28.80
N SER A 2 33.40 -73.84 -28.30
CA SER A 2 32.41 -72.81 -28.55
C SER A 2 31.51 -72.76 -27.29
N ALA A 3 30.92 -71.60 -27.02
CA ALA A 3 30.06 -71.29 -25.88
C ALA A 3 28.77 -72.14 -25.78
N ARG A 4 28.12 -72.11 -24.60
CA ARG A 4 26.73 -71.63 -24.46
C ARG A 4 26.23 -71.55 -23.00
N ASN A 5 26.01 -70.33 -22.56
CA ASN A 5 25.19 -69.95 -21.41
C ASN A 5 23.69 -70.11 -21.75
N LEU A 6 22.90 -70.57 -20.78
CA LEU A 6 21.43 -70.49 -20.79
C LEU A 6 21.01 -69.39 -19.79
N ILE A 7 20.42 -68.31 -20.30
CA ILE A 7 19.75 -67.27 -19.51
C ILE A 7 18.24 -67.50 -19.67
N ALA A 8 17.54 -67.70 -18.56
CA ALA A 8 16.09 -67.76 -18.51
C ALA A 8 15.50 -66.34 -18.57
N SER A 9 14.50 -66.15 -19.43
CA SER A 9 13.79 -64.89 -19.65
C SER A 9 12.75 -64.65 -18.55
N SER A 10 12.84 -63.51 -17.86
CA SER A 10 11.77 -62.97 -17.01
C SER A 10 11.12 -61.80 -17.74
N LEU A 11 9.83 -61.96 -18.05
CA LEU A 11 9.00 -60.96 -18.72
C LEU A 11 8.52 -59.93 -17.68
N PHE A 12 9.15 -58.76 -17.62
CA PHE A 12 8.64 -57.62 -16.84
C PHE A 12 7.65 -56.84 -17.69
N LEU A 13 6.38 -56.84 -17.27
CA LEU A 13 5.34 -55.98 -17.82
C LEU A 13 5.52 -54.58 -17.20
N LEU A 14 6.18 -53.67 -17.92
CA LEU A 14 6.28 -52.26 -17.53
C LEU A 14 4.93 -51.59 -17.84
N GLY A 15 4.11 -51.40 -16.81
CA GLY A 15 2.96 -50.50 -16.89
C GLY A 15 3.47 -49.07 -16.95
N ALA A 16 3.27 -48.40 -18.10
CA ALA A 16 3.50 -46.96 -18.20
C ALA A 16 2.45 -46.26 -17.34
N ILE A 17 2.85 -45.78 -16.16
CA ILE A 17 2.11 -44.76 -15.42
C ILE A 17 2.25 -43.49 -16.26
N VAL A 18 1.23 -43.18 -17.05
CA VAL A 18 1.08 -41.83 -17.59
C VAL A 18 0.67 -40.99 -16.38
N ALA A 19 1.65 -40.35 -15.74
CA ALA A 19 1.35 -39.17 -14.94
C ALA A 19 0.76 -38.18 -15.95
N ALA A 20 -0.56 -37.95 -15.88
CA ALA A 20 -1.11 -36.76 -16.47
C ALA A 20 -0.40 -35.61 -15.76
N ASP A 21 0.48 -34.91 -16.47
CA ASP A 21 0.89 -33.57 -16.05
C ASP A 21 -0.42 -32.81 -15.85
N SER A 22 -0.73 -32.47 -14.60
CA SER A 22 -1.72 -31.44 -14.33
C SER A 22 -1.11 -30.17 -14.91
N GLN A 23 -1.43 -29.87 -16.16
CA GLN A 23 -1.07 -28.59 -16.72
C GLN A 23 -1.67 -27.54 -15.78
N ALA A 24 -0.82 -26.64 -15.29
CA ALA A 24 -1.25 -25.44 -14.59
C ALA A 24 -2.28 -24.76 -15.48
N ALA A 25 -3.55 -24.87 -15.09
CA ALA A 25 -4.67 -24.40 -15.88
C ALA A 25 -5.14 -23.12 -15.23
N ASN A 26 -4.72 -22.00 -15.82
CA ASN A 26 -5.22 -20.69 -15.43
C ASN A 26 -6.75 -20.69 -15.54
N GLN A 27 -7.43 -20.28 -14.47
CA GLN A 27 -8.88 -20.24 -14.43
C GLN A 27 -9.37 -18.81 -14.32
N SER A 28 -10.50 -18.55 -14.96
CA SER A 28 -11.18 -17.26 -14.90
C SER A 28 -12.58 -17.46 -14.32
N PHE A 29 -12.85 -16.78 -13.21
CA PHE A 29 -14.15 -16.82 -12.54
C PHE A 29 -14.84 -15.46 -12.69
N ILE A 30 -16.15 -15.48 -12.90
CA ILE A 30 -16.98 -14.28 -12.93
C ILE A 30 -17.92 -14.36 -11.74
N VAL A 31 -17.68 -13.51 -10.75
CA VAL A 31 -18.55 -13.42 -9.57
C VAL A 31 -19.88 -12.81 -10.00
N ASN A 32 -20.98 -13.43 -9.60
CA ASN A 32 -22.33 -12.96 -9.94
C ASN A 32 -23.29 -12.92 -8.74
N SER A 33 -22.76 -13.16 -7.54
CA SER A 33 -23.50 -13.08 -6.29
C SER A 33 -22.64 -12.41 -5.21
N THR A 34 -23.25 -11.48 -4.48
CA THR A 34 -22.61 -10.80 -3.33
C THR A 34 -22.73 -11.57 -2.03
N LEU A 35 -23.39 -12.74 -2.03
CA LEU A 35 -23.49 -13.59 -0.86
C LEU A 35 -22.10 -14.10 -0.43
N ASP A 36 -21.94 -14.32 0.86
CA ASP A 36 -20.71 -14.87 1.43
C ASP A 36 -20.86 -16.36 1.74
N VAL A 37 -20.62 -17.18 0.71
CA VAL A 37 -20.79 -18.64 0.74
C VAL A 37 -19.59 -19.29 0.06
N THR A 38 -19.07 -20.38 0.63
CA THR A 38 -17.94 -21.14 0.07
C THR A 38 -18.35 -21.94 -1.16
N ASP A 39 -17.36 -22.39 -1.92
CA ASP A 39 -17.54 -23.34 -3.01
C ASP A 39 -18.01 -24.71 -2.49
N ASP A 40 -18.88 -25.38 -3.25
CA ASP A 40 -19.49 -26.65 -2.87
C ASP A 40 -18.69 -27.89 -3.26
N ASN A 41 -17.83 -27.79 -4.26
CA ASN A 41 -16.92 -28.86 -4.70
C ASN A 41 -15.54 -28.30 -5.11
N PRO A 42 -14.73 -27.80 -4.15
CA PRO A 42 -13.44 -27.19 -4.47
C PRO A 42 -12.54 -28.09 -5.33
N GLY A 43 -12.06 -27.58 -6.46
CA GLY A 43 -11.15 -28.26 -7.38
C GLY A 43 -11.82 -28.89 -8.60
N ASP A 44 -13.11 -28.65 -8.85
CA ASP A 44 -13.83 -29.21 -10.00
C ASP A 44 -13.79 -28.33 -11.27
N GLY A 45 -13.24 -27.11 -11.15
CA GLY A 45 -13.09 -26.09 -12.18
C GLY A 45 -14.32 -25.18 -12.32
N ILE A 46 -15.28 -25.26 -11.40
CA ILE A 46 -16.56 -24.55 -11.46
C ILE A 46 -16.77 -23.80 -10.15
N CYS A 47 -16.74 -22.47 -10.20
CA CYS A 47 -17.18 -21.66 -9.06
C CYS A 47 -18.69 -21.84 -8.83
N HIS A 48 -19.04 -22.57 -7.77
CA HIS A 48 -20.42 -22.86 -7.41
C HIS A 48 -20.64 -22.83 -5.89
N ALA A 49 -21.41 -21.84 -5.43
CA ALA A 49 -21.67 -21.66 -4.00
C ALA A 49 -22.52 -22.79 -3.38
N VAL A 50 -22.16 -23.24 -2.17
CA VAL A 50 -22.88 -24.28 -1.40
C VAL A 50 -24.37 -24.02 -1.30
N GLY A 51 -25.16 -25.02 -1.73
CA GLY A 51 -26.62 -24.95 -1.69
C GLY A 51 -27.21 -23.85 -2.57
N GLY A 52 -26.39 -23.28 -3.46
CA GLY A 52 -26.75 -22.26 -4.42
C GLY A 52 -27.57 -22.82 -5.58
N ILE A 53 -28.11 -21.89 -6.37
CA ILE A 53 -28.67 -22.21 -7.68
C ILE A 53 -27.49 -22.41 -8.63
N ALA A 54 -27.57 -23.43 -9.50
CA ALA A 54 -26.56 -23.68 -10.53
C ALA A 54 -26.14 -22.37 -11.23
N GLY A 55 -24.83 -22.13 -11.27
CA GLY A 55 -24.25 -20.90 -11.82
C GLY A 55 -24.12 -19.75 -10.81
N THR A 56 -24.43 -19.93 -9.53
CA THR A 56 -24.14 -18.91 -8.50
C THR A 56 -22.66 -18.98 -8.11
N CYS A 57 -21.91 -17.93 -8.42
CA CYS A 57 -20.50 -17.78 -8.06
C CYS A 57 -20.35 -16.57 -7.13
N THR A 58 -19.91 -16.81 -5.90
CA THR A 58 -19.57 -15.78 -4.91
C THR A 58 -18.07 -15.50 -4.94
N LEU A 59 -17.63 -14.37 -4.36
CA LEU A 59 -16.19 -14.07 -4.24
C LEU A 59 -15.46 -15.17 -3.44
N ARG A 60 -16.02 -15.61 -2.32
CA ARG A 60 -15.44 -16.68 -1.51
C ARG A 60 -15.35 -17.99 -2.28
N ALA A 61 -16.41 -18.39 -2.99
CA ALA A 61 -16.37 -19.60 -3.82
C ALA A 61 -15.31 -19.50 -4.91
N ALA A 62 -15.20 -18.36 -5.60
CA ALA A 62 -14.21 -18.16 -6.65
C ALA A 62 -12.77 -18.29 -6.14
N ILE A 63 -12.46 -17.76 -4.95
CA ILE A 63 -11.13 -17.87 -4.34
C ILE A 63 -10.86 -19.29 -3.84
N VAL A 64 -11.84 -19.92 -3.18
CA VAL A 64 -11.70 -21.31 -2.70
C VAL A 64 -11.45 -22.25 -3.89
N GLU A 65 -12.15 -22.03 -5.00
CA GLU A 65 -11.94 -22.78 -6.23
C GLU A 65 -10.57 -22.50 -6.83
N ALA A 66 -10.17 -21.22 -7.00
CA ALA A 66 -8.84 -20.85 -7.47
C ALA A 66 -7.70 -21.50 -6.65
N ASN A 67 -7.83 -21.49 -5.33
CA ASN A 67 -6.84 -22.09 -4.42
C ASN A 67 -6.69 -23.60 -4.59
N ALA A 68 -7.72 -24.29 -5.07
CA ALA A 68 -7.71 -25.74 -5.31
C ALA A 68 -6.99 -26.13 -6.61
N HIS A 69 -6.65 -25.16 -7.47
CA HIS A 69 -5.97 -25.39 -8.74
C HIS A 69 -4.54 -24.87 -8.74
N ALA A 70 -3.76 -25.31 -9.73
CA ALA A 70 -2.43 -24.79 -10.00
C ALA A 70 -2.50 -23.78 -11.16
N GLY A 71 -1.62 -22.79 -11.13
CA GLY A 71 -1.55 -21.73 -12.13
C GLY A 71 -1.95 -20.37 -11.57
N ASP A 72 -2.11 -19.42 -12.48
CA ASP A 72 -2.47 -18.04 -12.18
C ASP A 72 -3.96 -17.86 -12.50
N HIS A 73 -4.72 -17.29 -11.56
CA HIS A 73 -6.16 -17.21 -11.66
C HIS A 73 -6.63 -15.76 -11.74
N GLN A 74 -7.71 -15.53 -12.49
CA GLN A 74 -8.33 -14.22 -12.60
C GLN A 74 -9.77 -14.29 -12.09
N ILE A 75 -10.15 -13.31 -11.25
CA ILE A 75 -11.51 -13.16 -10.74
C ILE A 75 -12.03 -11.81 -11.21
N ALA A 76 -13.03 -11.82 -12.08
CA ALA A 76 -13.77 -10.62 -12.44
C ALA A 76 -14.82 -10.35 -11.35
N LEU A 77 -14.72 -9.17 -10.73
CA LEU A 77 -15.59 -8.75 -9.64
C LEU A 77 -16.45 -7.56 -10.07
N PRO A 78 -17.72 -7.76 -10.47
CA PRO A 78 -18.63 -6.68 -10.80
C PRO A 78 -18.86 -5.72 -9.63
N SER A 79 -19.33 -4.49 -9.93
CA SER A 79 -19.67 -3.52 -8.89
C SER A 79 -20.70 -4.07 -7.91
N GLY A 80 -20.51 -3.79 -6.62
CA GLY A 80 -21.38 -4.25 -5.55
C GLY A 80 -20.66 -4.24 -4.20
N THR A 81 -21.39 -4.54 -3.14
CA THR A 81 -20.83 -4.72 -1.80
C THR A 81 -20.79 -6.21 -1.47
N TYR A 82 -19.58 -6.74 -1.32
CA TYR A 82 -19.28 -8.12 -0.94
C TYR A 82 -18.99 -8.14 0.55
N MET A 83 -20.06 -8.22 1.33
CA MET A 83 -19.98 -8.17 2.80
C MET A 83 -19.80 -9.56 3.38
N PHE A 84 -18.79 -9.75 4.24
CA PHE A 84 -18.57 -11.03 4.91
C PHE A 84 -19.61 -11.25 6.01
N SER A 85 -20.01 -12.52 6.16
CA SER A 85 -20.99 -12.97 7.13
C SER A 85 -20.54 -14.23 7.88
N LYS A 86 -19.52 -14.93 7.37
CA LYS A 86 -18.97 -16.13 7.99
C LYS A 86 -17.94 -15.76 9.05
N THR A 87 -18.32 -15.88 10.31
CA THR A 87 -17.42 -15.72 11.44
C THR A 87 -16.51 -16.93 11.62
N GLY A 88 -15.26 -16.68 12.02
CA GLY A 88 -14.26 -17.69 12.37
C GLY A 88 -12.89 -17.06 12.22
N ILE A 89 -12.00 -17.26 13.20
CA ILE A 89 -10.62 -16.76 13.17
C ILE A 89 -9.66 -17.94 13.04
N GLY A 90 -8.52 -17.73 12.38
CA GLY A 90 -7.48 -18.76 12.24
C GLY A 90 -7.93 -19.98 11.43
N GLU A 91 -8.91 -19.80 10.55
CA GLU A 91 -9.19 -20.72 9.46
C GLU A 91 -8.24 -20.38 8.30
N ASP A 92 -7.75 -21.39 7.60
CA ASP A 92 -6.60 -21.28 6.72
C ASP A 92 -6.92 -21.71 5.28
N ASN A 93 -8.21 -21.82 4.90
CA ASN A 93 -8.67 -22.23 3.57
C ASN A 93 -9.72 -21.28 2.96
N GLY A 94 -9.94 -20.10 3.54
CA GLY A 94 -10.92 -19.12 3.11
C GLY A 94 -12.37 -19.60 3.25
N ALA A 95 -12.66 -20.59 4.09
CA ALA A 95 -14.00 -21.11 4.33
C ALA A 95 -14.81 -20.25 5.31
N THR A 96 -14.15 -19.57 6.25
CA THR A 96 -14.74 -18.62 7.22
C THR A 96 -13.77 -17.47 7.46
N GLY A 97 -14.25 -16.36 8.02
CA GLY A 97 -13.40 -15.22 8.35
C GLY A 97 -12.93 -14.50 7.10
N ASP A 98 -11.62 -14.26 7.04
CA ASP A 98 -10.93 -13.70 5.89
C ASP A 98 -10.92 -14.63 4.67
N LEU A 99 -10.32 -14.16 3.58
CA LEU A 99 -10.11 -14.91 2.35
C LEU A 99 -8.62 -15.25 2.21
N ASP A 100 -8.26 -16.50 2.45
CA ASP A 100 -6.91 -16.99 2.18
C ASP A 100 -6.59 -17.02 0.68
N ILE A 101 -5.43 -16.50 0.31
CA ILE A 101 -4.87 -16.56 -1.04
C ILE A 101 -3.68 -17.51 -1.01
N LYS A 102 -3.79 -18.65 -1.69
CA LYS A 102 -2.77 -19.72 -1.72
C LYS A 102 -2.10 -19.88 -3.09
N ARG A 103 -2.49 -19.06 -4.06
CA ARG A 103 -2.05 -19.07 -5.45
C ARG A 103 -1.86 -17.63 -5.93
N HIS A 104 -1.37 -17.47 -7.15
CA HIS A 104 -1.42 -16.17 -7.81
C HIS A 104 -2.86 -15.89 -8.25
N ILE A 105 -3.48 -14.87 -7.66
CA ILE A 105 -4.85 -14.47 -7.95
C ILE A 105 -4.87 -12.97 -8.27
N THR A 106 -5.38 -12.63 -9.46
CA THR A 106 -5.71 -11.24 -9.83
C THR A 106 -7.22 -11.04 -9.71
N ILE A 107 -7.64 -10.11 -8.86
CA ILE A 107 -9.04 -9.68 -8.73
C ILE A 107 -9.18 -8.31 -9.39
N VAL A 108 -10.04 -8.21 -10.38
CA VAL A 108 -10.18 -7.00 -11.21
C VAL A 108 -11.64 -6.59 -11.35
N ASN A 109 -11.88 -5.30 -11.21
CA ASN A 109 -13.12 -4.69 -11.65
C ASN A 109 -12.96 -4.05 -13.03
N GLY A 110 -13.79 -4.47 -14.00
CA GLY A 110 -13.77 -3.93 -15.36
C GLY A 110 -14.65 -2.70 -15.58
N THR A 111 -15.03 -1.96 -14.54
CA THR A 111 -15.97 -0.82 -14.61
C THR A 111 -15.43 0.41 -13.87
N ASP A 112 -16.02 1.58 -14.06
CA ASP A 112 -15.60 2.79 -13.32
C ASP A 112 -16.20 2.87 -11.90
N ASN A 113 -16.98 1.87 -11.48
CA ASN A 113 -17.58 1.79 -10.16
C ASN A 113 -16.97 0.62 -9.36
N PRO A 114 -15.93 0.87 -8.55
CA PRO A 114 -15.20 -0.19 -7.85
C PRO A 114 -16.10 -0.93 -6.85
N PRO A 115 -16.01 -2.27 -6.76
CA PRO A 115 -16.71 -3.04 -5.75
C PRO A 115 -16.06 -2.84 -4.39
N SER A 116 -16.85 -2.99 -3.34
CA SER A 116 -16.37 -2.98 -1.96
C SER A 116 -16.34 -4.39 -1.40
N ILE A 117 -15.17 -4.86 -1.00
CA ILE A 117 -14.96 -6.10 -0.25
C ILE A 117 -14.86 -5.69 1.22
N TYR A 118 -15.86 -6.08 2.01
CA TYR A 118 -16.05 -5.54 3.35
C TYR A 118 -16.15 -6.66 4.39
N ALA A 119 -15.17 -6.76 5.28
CA ALA A 119 -15.09 -7.86 6.25
C ALA A 119 -16.05 -7.72 7.44
N ASN A 120 -16.79 -6.61 7.55
CA ASN A 120 -17.84 -6.42 8.55
C ASN A 120 -17.37 -6.55 10.00
N ALA A 121 -16.11 -6.18 10.26
CA ALA A 121 -15.44 -6.29 11.55
C ALA A 121 -15.45 -7.70 12.17
N ILE A 122 -15.51 -8.74 11.33
CA ILE A 122 -15.54 -10.13 11.76
C ILE A 122 -14.12 -10.72 11.86
N ASP A 123 -13.29 -10.41 10.87
CA ASP A 123 -11.91 -10.86 10.72
C ASP A 123 -11.20 -9.85 9.79
N ARG A 124 -9.99 -10.18 9.35
CA ARG A 124 -9.30 -9.51 8.25
C ARG A 124 -10.07 -9.68 6.93
N VAL A 125 -9.66 -8.97 5.89
CA VAL A 125 -10.21 -9.20 4.54
C VAL A 125 -9.46 -10.32 3.81
N PHE A 126 -8.13 -10.27 3.76
CA PHE A 126 -7.31 -11.23 3.02
C PHE A 126 -6.10 -11.78 3.80
N ASP A 127 -5.78 -13.07 3.58
CA ASP A 127 -4.51 -13.71 3.99
C ASP A 127 -3.69 -14.18 2.80
N VAL A 128 -2.68 -13.41 2.41
CA VAL A 128 -1.76 -13.83 1.34
C VAL A 128 -0.73 -14.77 1.92
N ARG A 129 -0.88 -16.07 1.64
CA ARG A 129 -0.07 -17.14 2.23
C ARG A 129 1.30 -17.24 1.56
N ASP A 130 2.22 -17.93 2.23
CA ASP A 130 3.58 -18.19 1.75
C ASP A 130 3.60 -18.71 0.30
N GLY A 131 4.37 -18.03 -0.56
CA GLY A 131 4.49 -18.33 -1.99
C GLY A 131 3.29 -17.94 -2.87
N ALA A 132 2.32 -17.19 -2.33
CA ALA A 132 1.18 -16.70 -3.09
C ALA A 132 1.33 -15.23 -3.51
N HIS A 133 0.53 -14.80 -4.48
CA HIS A 133 0.50 -13.42 -4.97
C HIS A 133 -0.95 -12.96 -5.07
N LEU A 134 -1.26 -11.80 -4.51
CA LEU A 134 -2.55 -11.14 -4.70
C LEU A 134 -2.34 -9.85 -5.49
N GLU A 135 -3.07 -9.73 -6.60
CA GLU A 135 -3.20 -8.47 -7.31
C GLU A 135 -4.64 -7.97 -7.23
N LEU A 136 -4.83 -6.73 -6.79
CA LEU A 136 -6.11 -6.05 -6.75
C LEU A 136 -6.07 -4.84 -7.69
N ASP A 137 -7.02 -4.77 -8.61
CA ASP A 137 -7.16 -3.64 -9.55
C ASP A 137 -8.57 -3.06 -9.48
N ASN A 138 -8.63 -1.78 -9.07
CA ASN A 138 -9.85 -0.97 -8.99
C ASN A 138 -10.89 -1.53 -8.01
N ILE A 139 -10.49 -1.68 -6.74
CA ILE A 139 -11.28 -2.33 -5.67
C ILE A 139 -11.21 -1.50 -4.39
N HIS A 140 -12.29 -1.46 -3.63
CA HIS A 140 -12.29 -0.96 -2.26
C HIS A 140 -12.22 -2.12 -1.25
N VAL A 141 -11.31 -2.03 -0.29
CA VAL A 141 -11.09 -3.02 0.78
C VAL A 141 -11.26 -2.32 2.14
N GLY A 142 -12.18 -2.82 2.96
CA GLY A 142 -12.48 -2.15 4.23
C GLY A 142 -13.18 -3.00 5.28
N GLY A 143 -13.37 -2.41 6.46
CA GLY A 143 -14.08 -3.03 7.57
C GLY A 143 -13.39 -4.27 8.13
N GLY A 144 -12.09 -4.43 7.88
CA GLY A 144 -11.28 -5.49 8.43
C GLY A 144 -10.92 -5.27 9.89
N PHE A 145 -10.88 -6.35 10.67
CA PHE A 145 -10.65 -6.31 12.11
C PHE A 145 -9.73 -7.45 12.57
N ALA A 146 -8.48 -7.12 12.86
CA ALA A 146 -7.45 -7.99 13.42
C ALA A 146 -6.93 -7.41 14.73
N ASN A 147 -7.83 -7.23 15.70
CA ASN A 147 -7.54 -6.63 17.01
C ASN A 147 -7.92 -7.57 18.15
N SER A 148 -7.60 -8.86 18.05
CA SER A 148 -7.91 -9.86 19.09
C SER A 148 -6.77 -10.86 19.27
N ASP A 149 -6.70 -11.55 20.41
CA ASP A 149 -5.70 -12.58 20.67
C ASP A 149 -5.66 -13.63 19.53
N GLY A 150 -4.49 -13.81 18.92
CA GLY A 150 -4.30 -14.74 17.80
C GLY A 150 -4.62 -14.17 16.41
N ASN A 151 -5.20 -12.97 16.32
CA ASN A 151 -5.47 -12.26 15.07
C ASN A 151 -5.12 -10.77 15.23
N VAL A 152 -3.86 -10.44 14.96
CA VAL A 152 -3.27 -9.14 15.30
C VAL A 152 -2.65 -8.41 14.10
N HIS A 153 -2.55 -9.07 12.95
CA HIS A 153 -1.78 -8.62 11.79
C HIS A 153 -2.69 -8.28 10.62
N GLY A 154 -2.62 -7.04 10.12
CA GLY A 154 -3.26 -6.65 8.86
C GLY A 154 -4.77 -6.63 8.98
N GLY A 155 -5.36 -5.49 9.33
CA GLY A 155 -6.81 -5.39 9.45
C GLY A 155 -7.47 -5.65 8.10
N ALA A 156 -6.96 -5.04 7.03
CA ALA A 156 -7.38 -5.37 5.67
C ALA A 156 -6.67 -6.64 5.17
N ILE A 157 -5.34 -6.58 5.08
CA ILE A 157 -4.54 -7.57 4.36
C ILE A 157 -3.31 -7.93 5.20
N ARG A 158 -3.07 -9.22 5.38
CA ARG A 158 -1.77 -9.72 5.82
C ARG A 158 -1.05 -10.35 4.64
N VAL A 159 0.21 -10.00 4.48
CA VAL A 159 1.12 -10.60 3.51
C VAL A 159 2.17 -11.38 4.29
N ASN A 160 2.17 -12.70 4.16
CA ASN A 160 3.14 -13.55 4.85
C ASN A 160 4.51 -13.48 4.17
N LEU A 161 5.52 -14.05 4.82
CA LEU A 161 6.85 -14.21 4.23
C LEU A 161 6.77 -14.94 2.89
N ASN A 162 7.58 -14.50 1.91
CA ASN A 162 7.62 -14.95 0.51
C ASN A 162 6.27 -14.84 -0.24
N ALA A 163 5.36 -14.01 0.24
CA ALA A 163 4.14 -13.65 -0.47
C ALA A 163 4.26 -12.24 -1.03
N ASP A 164 3.50 -11.97 -2.09
CA ASP A 164 3.54 -10.70 -2.79
C ASP A 164 2.15 -10.07 -2.87
N LEU A 165 2.08 -8.74 -2.76
CA LEU A 165 0.86 -7.96 -2.93
C LEU A 165 1.07 -6.84 -3.94
N THR A 166 0.16 -6.71 -4.91
CA THR A 166 0.10 -5.57 -5.82
C THR A 166 -1.26 -4.91 -5.76
N LEU A 167 -1.28 -3.61 -5.49
CA LEU A 167 -2.47 -2.78 -5.42
C LEU A 167 -2.41 -1.71 -6.50
N ARG A 168 -3.43 -1.67 -7.36
CA ARG A 168 -3.59 -0.65 -8.40
C ARG A 168 -4.97 -0.03 -8.30
N LYS A 169 -5.05 1.29 -8.10
CA LYS A 169 -6.34 1.99 -7.95
C LYS A 169 -7.20 1.40 -6.83
N VAL A 170 -6.55 1.01 -5.73
CA VAL A 170 -7.21 0.39 -4.59
C VAL A 170 -7.43 1.44 -3.51
N VAL A 171 -8.59 1.37 -2.87
CA VAL A 171 -8.84 2.10 -1.63
C VAL A 171 -8.77 1.10 -0.48
N VAL A 172 -7.87 1.33 0.47
CA VAL A 172 -7.78 0.57 1.73
C VAL A 172 -8.19 1.48 2.87
N ALA A 173 -9.38 1.27 3.43
CA ALA A 173 -9.89 2.20 4.42
C ALA A 173 -10.71 1.55 5.53
N THR A 174 -10.76 2.22 6.70
CA THR A 174 -11.59 1.81 7.86
C THR A 174 -11.25 0.42 8.38
N ASN A 175 -9.96 0.09 8.41
CA ASN A 175 -9.47 -1.20 8.89
C ASN A 175 -8.73 -1.04 10.22
N VAL A 176 -8.87 -2.05 11.08
CA VAL A 176 -8.40 -2.03 12.46
C VAL A 176 -7.53 -3.24 12.75
N ALA A 177 -6.32 -3.03 13.26
CA ALA A 177 -5.47 -4.11 13.74
C ALA A 177 -4.46 -3.65 14.79
N ASN A 178 -3.94 -4.60 15.57
CA ASN A 178 -2.83 -4.35 16.49
C ASN A 178 -1.54 -4.00 15.74
N LEU A 179 -1.30 -4.62 14.58
CA LEU A 179 -0.12 -4.45 13.73
C LEU A 179 -0.58 -4.24 12.29
N GLY A 180 -0.40 -3.04 11.75
CA GLY A 180 -0.83 -2.71 10.40
C GLY A 180 -2.35 -2.70 10.25
N GLY A 181 -3.00 -1.62 10.71
CA GLY A 181 -4.44 -1.41 10.62
C GLY A 181 -4.99 -1.69 9.23
N GLY A 182 -4.33 -1.19 8.18
CA GLY A 182 -4.60 -1.57 6.80
C GLY A 182 -3.85 -2.85 6.44
N ILE A 183 -2.53 -2.74 6.30
CA ILE A 183 -1.67 -3.82 5.81
C ILE A 183 -0.60 -4.17 6.85
N TYR A 184 -0.45 -5.46 7.10
CA TYR A 184 0.76 -6.03 7.68
C TYR A 184 1.50 -6.85 6.63
N SER A 185 2.81 -6.63 6.46
CA SER A 185 3.60 -7.42 5.51
C SER A 185 4.94 -7.92 6.06
N ASP A 186 5.19 -9.20 5.83
CA ASP A 186 6.52 -9.83 5.86
C ASP A 186 7.08 -10.13 4.46
N GLY A 187 6.29 -9.85 3.42
CA GLY A 187 6.65 -10.03 2.01
C GLY A 187 6.72 -8.69 1.27
N ASP A 188 6.70 -8.76 -0.06
CA ASP A 188 6.86 -7.58 -0.91
C ASP A 188 5.50 -6.96 -1.28
N VAL A 189 5.43 -5.63 -1.21
CA VAL A 189 4.21 -4.87 -1.48
C VAL A 189 4.49 -3.77 -2.50
N VAL A 190 3.67 -3.74 -3.55
CA VAL A 190 3.67 -2.70 -4.58
C VAL A 190 2.32 -1.98 -4.56
N ILE A 191 2.36 -0.65 -4.46
CA ILE A 191 1.20 0.22 -4.38
C ILE A 191 1.30 1.28 -5.47
N GLU A 192 0.31 1.30 -6.36
CA GLU A 192 0.23 2.25 -7.46
C GLU A 192 -1.16 2.89 -7.48
N ASP A 193 -1.21 4.21 -7.63
CA ASP A 193 -2.46 4.95 -7.84
C ASP A 193 -3.53 4.68 -6.76
N SER A 194 -3.13 4.42 -5.52
CA SER A 194 -4.00 3.89 -4.46
C SER A 194 -4.13 4.85 -3.26
N GLU A 195 -5.19 4.68 -2.48
CA GLU A 195 -5.56 5.56 -1.37
C GLU A 195 -5.69 4.76 -0.07
N PHE A 196 -5.10 5.28 1.01
CA PHE A 196 -5.12 4.68 2.34
C PHE A 196 -5.63 5.70 3.35
N PHE A 197 -6.79 5.43 3.95
CA PHE A 197 -7.32 6.35 4.96
C PHE A 197 -8.13 5.71 6.07
N ASN A 198 -8.14 6.35 7.24
CA ASN A 198 -8.83 5.87 8.43
C ASN A 198 -8.48 4.42 8.77
N ASN A 199 -7.21 4.02 8.58
CA ASN A 199 -6.72 2.74 9.07
C ASN A 199 -6.00 2.96 10.40
N GLY A 200 -6.13 2.03 11.33
CA GLY A 200 -5.71 2.27 12.70
C GLY A 200 -5.73 1.05 13.60
N ILE A 201 -5.67 1.32 14.90
CA ILE A 201 -6.00 0.40 15.99
C ILE A 201 -7.15 1.02 16.79
N VAL A 202 -7.91 0.21 17.52
CA VAL A 202 -8.86 0.71 18.54
C VAL A 202 -8.48 0.14 19.90
N ASP A 203 -8.77 0.88 20.97
CA ASP A 203 -8.36 0.58 22.36
C ASP A 203 -8.86 -0.79 22.87
N ASP A 204 -9.98 -1.27 22.32
CA ASP A 204 -10.57 -2.56 22.69
C ASP A 204 -9.64 -3.70 22.25
N HIS A 205 -8.85 -4.22 23.20
CA HIS A 205 -7.83 -5.28 23.04
C HIS A 205 -6.46 -4.83 22.50
N VAL A 206 -6.02 -3.62 22.84
CA VAL A 206 -4.61 -3.22 22.65
C VAL A 206 -3.68 -4.19 23.40
N LEU A 207 -2.88 -4.94 22.64
CA LEU A 207 -1.77 -5.69 23.20
C LEU A 207 -0.59 -4.72 23.29
N THR A 208 -0.34 -4.18 24.48
CA THR A 208 0.59 -3.06 24.72
C THR A 208 2.03 -3.30 24.28
N GLU A 209 2.43 -4.57 24.07
CA GLU A 209 3.75 -4.93 23.53
C GLU A 209 3.82 -4.91 21.99
N PHE A 210 2.67 -4.87 21.31
CA PHE A 210 2.55 -5.01 19.85
C PHE A 210 1.76 -3.90 19.15
N ALA A 211 1.15 -2.95 19.86
CA ALA A 211 0.33 -1.91 19.25
C ALA A 211 1.15 -0.96 18.34
N ASN A 212 1.10 -1.26 17.04
CA ASN A 212 1.53 -0.41 15.95
C ASN A 212 0.40 -0.45 14.90
N GLY A 213 -0.69 0.25 15.22
CA GLY A 213 -1.89 0.37 14.38
C GLY A 213 -1.68 1.20 13.11
N ASP A 214 -0.48 1.16 12.53
CA ASP A 214 -0.09 1.93 11.36
C ASP A 214 -1.01 1.61 10.17
N ALA A 215 -1.18 2.52 9.20
CA ALA A 215 -1.92 2.14 7.99
C ALA A 215 -1.23 0.96 7.29
N ILE A 216 0.09 1.01 7.22
CA ILE A 216 0.95 -0.07 6.77
C ILE A 216 2.07 -0.28 7.78
N LEU A 217 2.22 -1.52 8.26
CA LEU A 217 3.43 -2.00 8.91
C LEU A 217 4.07 -3.08 8.04
N THR A 218 5.29 -2.86 7.60
CA THR A 218 6.02 -3.84 6.78
C THR A 218 7.42 -4.13 7.32
N ARG A 219 7.84 -5.38 7.14
CA ARG A 219 9.18 -5.89 7.37
C ARG A 219 9.82 -6.46 6.08
N GLY A 220 9.15 -6.28 4.94
CA GLY A 220 9.64 -6.62 3.60
C GLY A 220 9.78 -5.37 2.71
N THR A 221 9.86 -5.54 1.39
CA THR A 221 9.99 -4.43 0.45
C THR A 221 8.65 -3.70 0.28
N LEU A 222 8.69 -2.36 0.24
CA LEU A 222 7.54 -1.53 -0.07
C LEU A 222 7.89 -0.53 -1.19
N SER A 223 7.13 -0.59 -2.28
CA SER A 223 7.19 0.38 -3.37
C SER A 223 5.85 1.11 -3.49
N VAL A 224 5.88 2.44 -3.47
CA VAL A 224 4.69 3.29 -3.52
C VAL A 224 4.83 4.31 -4.65
N THR A 225 3.81 4.44 -5.50
CA THR A 225 3.80 5.41 -6.60
C THR A 225 2.41 6.02 -6.79
N ARG A 226 2.36 7.35 -7.01
CA ARG A 226 1.11 8.10 -7.29
C ARG A 226 -0.03 7.84 -6.29
N SER A 227 0.32 7.63 -5.02
CA SER A 227 -0.62 7.17 -3.99
C SER A 227 -0.78 8.20 -2.88
N SER A 228 -1.88 8.09 -2.13
CA SER A 228 -2.19 8.99 -1.03
C SER A 228 -2.43 8.25 0.27
N PHE A 229 -1.88 8.78 1.36
CA PHE A 229 -2.07 8.28 2.71
C PHE A 229 -2.55 9.43 3.58
N HIS A 230 -3.79 9.35 4.10
CA HIS A 230 -4.34 10.39 4.94
C HIS A 230 -5.28 9.90 6.03
N ASP A 231 -5.45 10.69 7.08
CA ASP A 231 -6.32 10.37 8.22
C ASP A 231 -6.04 9.00 8.88
N ASN A 232 -4.87 8.39 8.66
CA ASN A 232 -4.51 7.14 9.30
C ASN A 232 -4.06 7.40 10.75
N GLY A 233 -4.35 6.44 11.63
CA GLY A 233 -4.30 6.64 13.08
C GLY A 233 -5.52 7.38 13.63
N VAL A 234 -6.54 7.65 12.82
CA VAL A 234 -7.85 8.14 13.26
C VAL A 234 -8.94 7.22 12.73
N ILE A 235 -9.75 6.64 13.61
CA ILE A 235 -10.92 5.86 13.22
C ILE A 235 -12.17 6.70 13.50
N PRO A 236 -13.01 7.03 12.50
CA PRO A 236 -14.26 7.75 12.72
C PRO A 236 -15.15 7.08 13.77
N GLY A 237 -15.58 7.85 14.78
CA GLY A 237 -16.34 7.33 15.92
C GLY A 237 -15.48 6.75 17.07
N GLY A 238 -14.15 6.76 16.94
CA GLY A 238 -13.19 6.40 17.99
C GLY A 238 -12.84 7.54 18.97
N GLU A 239 -13.38 8.75 18.75
CA GLU A 239 -13.25 9.92 19.63
C GLU A 239 -13.64 9.56 21.08
N GLY A 240 -12.66 9.48 21.99
CA GLY A 240 -12.86 9.19 23.42
C GLY A 240 -12.21 7.91 23.94
N LEU A 241 -11.65 7.08 23.06
CA LEU A 241 -10.76 5.98 23.41
C LEU A 241 -9.34 6.42 23.06
N GLY A 242 -8.53 6.74 24.06
CA GLY A 242 -7.22 7.38 23.87
C GLY A 242 -6.31 6.51 23.00
N LEU A 243 -6.22 6.86 21.71
CA LEU A 243 -5.32 6.20 20.78
C LEU A 243 -3.88 6.42 21.21
N LEU A 244 -3.07 5.37 21.05
CA LEU A 244 -1.65 5.45 21.33
C LEU A 244 -1.03 6.35 20.26
N THR A 245 -0.34 7.42 20.66
CA THR A 245 0.17 8.48 19.76
C THR A 245 1.34 8.03 18.86
N ALA A 246 1.37 6.77 18.43
CA ALA A 246 2.47 6.12 17.74
C ALA A 246 2.08 5.50 16.39
N GLU A 247 0.83 5.61 15.94
CA GLU A 247 0.42 5.10 14.62
C GLU A 247 0.94 6.03 13.51
N ALA A 248 1.71 5.46 12.58
CA ALA A 248 2.16 6.10 11.36
C ALA A 248 1.27 5.71 10.17
N ALA A 249 1.29 6.50 9.11
CA ALA A 249 0.74 6.04 7.83
C ALA A 249 1.57 4.85 7.32
N ILE A 250 2.90 4.97 7.36
CA ILE A 250 3.82 3.93 6.89
C ILE A 250 4.87 3.68 7.97
N HIS A 251 5.02 2.42 8.38
CA HIS A 251 6.01 1.97 9.35
C HIS A 251 6.84 0.81 8.79
N LEU A 252 8.15 1.01 8.72
CA LEU A 252 9.11 0.06 8.18
C LEU A 252 10.01 -0.44 9.31
N LYS A 253 10.24 -1.76 9.39
CA LYS A 253 11.14 -2.34 10.39
C LYS A 253 12.13 -3.33 9.78
N ASN A 254 13.40 -3.16 10.11
CA ASN A 254 14.49 -4.09 9.74
C ASN A 254 14.70 -5.22 10.76
N ASN A 255 13.62 -5.70 11.38
CA ASN A 255 13.65 -6.91 12.22
C ASN A 255 12.86 -8.06 11.57
N GLY A 256 12.74 -7.98 10.24
CA GLY A 256 12.10 -8.96 9.38
C GLY A 256 13.01 -10.12 9.00
N PRO A 257 12.46 -11.09 8.27
CA PRO A 257 13.19 -12.22 7.73
C PRO A 257 14.01 -11.91 6.45
N ALA A 258 13.78 -10.76 5.82
CA ALA A 258 14.44 -10.30 4.59
C ALA A 258 15.07 -8.91 4.80
N ASP A 259 15.97 -8.48 3.91
CA ASP A 259 16.53 -7.13 3.89
C ASP A 259 15.47 -6.17 3.29
N PRO A 260 14.75 -5.37 4.10
CA PRO A 260 13.67 -4.55 3.59
C PRO A 260 14.24 -3.32 2.86
N PHE A 261 13.48 -2.85 1.87
CA PHE A 261 13.72 -1.58 1.19
C PHE A 261 12.41 -0.81 1.04
N PHE A 262 12.49 0.51 1.11
CA PHE A 262 11.35 1.38 0.87
C PHE A 262 11.63 2.39 -0.24
N GLY A 263 10.77 2.42 -1.25
CA GLY A 263 10.75 3.43 -2.29
C GLY A 263 9.38 4.09 -2.38
N MET A 264 9.34 5.43 -2.42
CA MET A 264 8.12 6.18 -2.62
C MET A 264 8.34 7.30 -3.63
N ILE A 265 7.46 7.39 -4.63
CA ILE A 265 7.57 8.34 -5.74
C ILE A 265 6.23 9.04 -5.99
N ASN A 266 6.23 10.36 -6.22
CA ASN A 266 5.05 11.11 -6.67
C ASN A 266 3.83 10.92 -5.77
N SER A 267 4.01 10.85 -4.46
CA SER A 267 2.95 10.45 -3.55
C SER A 267 2.77 11.46 -2.41
N THR A 268 1.55 11.52 -1.86
CA THR A 268 1.19 12.43 -0.77
C THR A 268 0.95 11.66 0.53
N VAL A 269 1.54 12.11 1.64
CA VAL A 269 1.27 11.63 3.00
C VAL A 269 0.87 12.81 3.87
N ALA A 270 -0.43 12.91 4.19
CA ALA A 270 -0.93 14.08 4.90
C ALA A 270 -2.02 13.78 5.91
N GLN A 271 -2.18 14.61 6.95
CA GLN A 271 -3.29 14.51 7.92
C GLN A 271 -3.31 13.19 8.73
N ASN A 272 -2.21 12.43 8.76
CA ASN A 272 -2.10 11.22 9.58
C ASN A 272 -1.64 11.54 11.01
N SER A 273 -1.81 10.61 11.94
CA SER A 273 -1.24 10.70 13.30
C SER A 273 0.27 10.91 13.27
N ILE A 274 1.00 10.12 12.48
CA ILE A 274 2.41 10.30 12.11
C ILE A 274 2.52 10.00 10.60
N GLY A 275 3.40 10.68 9.87
CA GLY A 275 3.57 10.41 8.44
C GLY A 275 4.27 9.07 8.18
N ILE A 276 5.59 9.07 8.10
CA ILE A 276 6.38 7.88 7.79
C ILE A 276 7.41 7.63 8.90
N ARG A 277 7.55 6.37 9.32
CA ARG A 277 8.54 5.90 10.29
C ARG A 277 9.37 4.77 9.69
N SER A 278 10.68 5.00 9.54
CA SER A 278 11.63 4.02 9.05
C SER A 278 12.63 3.62 10.14
N GLU A 279 12.64 2.34 10.50
CA GLU A 279 13.52 1.80 11.56
C GLU A 279 14.54 0.83 10.98
N GLY A 280 15.71 1.36 10.63
CA GLY A 280 16.82 0.58 10.07
C GLY A 280 16.59 0.11 8.63
N VAL A 281 15.63 0.70 7.91
CA VAL A 281 15.27 0.30 6.55
C VAL A 281 15.82 1.30 5.54
N ALA A 282 16.58 0.82 4.55
CA ALA A 282 17.06 1.67 3.46
C ALA A 282 15.87 2.28 2.72
N SER A 283 15.85 3.62 2.59
CA SER A 283 14.67 4.38 2.18
C SER A 283 15.00 5.37 1.07
N MET A 284 14.11 5.46 0.08
CA MET A 284 14.19 6.40 -1.05
C MET A 284 12.87 7.16 -1.19
N LEU A 285 12.93 8.49 -1.07
CA LEU A 285 11.80 9.40 -1.24
C LEU A 285 12.06 10.35 -2.41
N LEU A 286 11.27 10.25 -3.48
CA LEU A 286 11.42 11.08 -4.67
C LEU A 286 10.12 11.80 -5.00
N MET A 287 10.16 13.13 -5.12
CA MET A 287 8.99 13.90 -5.59
C MET A 287 7.75 13.64 -4.72
N ASN A 288 7.89 13.58 -3.40
CA ASN A 288 6.77 13.34 -2.49
C ASN A 288 6.38 14.61 -1.76
N THR A 289 5.12 14.66 -1.31
CA THR A 289 4.64 15.66 -0.37
C THR A 289 4.28 14.99 0.95
N ILE A 290 4.95 15.34 2.03
CA ILE A 290 4.68 14.83 3.39
C ILE A 290 4.31 16.02 4.27
N ALA A 291 3.03 16.25 4.51
CA ALA A 291 2.61 17.51 5.13
C ALA A 291 1.38 17.40 6.01
N ASN A 292 1.24 18.32 6.96
CA ASN A 292 0.05 18.43 7.81
C ASN A 292 -0.29 17.15 8.60
N ASN A 293 0.69 16.28 8.83
CA ASN A 293 0.51 15.16 9.77
C ASN A 293 0.48 15.71 11.21
N ARG A 294 -0.34 15.13 12.08
CA ARG A 294 -0.51 15.59 13.47
C ARG A 294 0.77 15.45 14.30
N GLY A 295 1.58 14.44 14.00
CA GLY A 295 2.92 14.19 14.55
C GLY A 295 4.01 14.46 13.50
N MET A 296 5.21 13.92 13.72
CA MET A 296 6.32 14.10 12.76
C MET A 296 5.94 13.60 11.37
N GLY A 297 6.38 14.32 10.34
CA GLY A 297 6.16 13.94 8.95
C GLY A 297 7.02 12.75 8.56
N PHE A 298 8.31 12.79 8.89
CA PHE A 298 9.23 11.71 8.58
C PHE A 298 10.20 11.43 9.72
N ARG A 299 10.21 10.19 10.21
CA ARG A 299 11.19 9.73 11.19
C ARG A 299 12.06 8.65 10.57
N PHE A 300 13.36 8.90 10.53
CA PHE A 300 14.34 7.95 10.04
C PHE A 300 15.34 7.58 11.13
N ASN A 301 15.42 6.29 11.44
CA ASN A 301 16.45 5.75 12.32
C ASN A 301 17.40 4.87 11.50
N PHE A 302 18.70 5.10 11.66
CA PHE A 302 19.74 4.34 10.99
C PHE A 302 19.69 2.84 11.32
N ASP A 303 20.13 2.03 10.36
CA ASP A 303 20.62 0.68 10.60
C ASP A 303 22.04 0.76 11.16
N ILE A 304 22.15 0.60 12.48
CA ILE A 304 23.43 0.67 13.20
C ILE A 304 24.41 -0.43 12.81
N ASP A 305 23.92 -1.55 12.27
CA ASP A 305 24.75 -2.68 11.87
C ASP A 305 25.31 -2.50 10.45
N ASN A 306 24.78 -1.55 9.69
CA ASN A 306 25.18 -1.26 8.30
C ASN A 306 25.66 0.19 8.09
N MET A 307 26.34 0.76 9.10
CA MET A 307 26.95 2.10 9.02
C MET A 307 28.07 2.18 7.97
N GLY A 308 28.28 3.37 7.40
CA GLY A 308 29.21 3.61 6.29
C GLY A 308 28.67 3.21 4.91
N SER A 309 27.35 3.06 4.78
CA SER A 309 26.65 2.81 3.51
C SER A 309 25.42 3.70 3.40
N GLY A 310 25.02 4.06 2.18
CA GLY A 310 23.86 4.91 1.95
C GLY A 310 22.56 4.25 2.43
N GLN A 311 21.84 4.92 3.32
CA GLN A 311 20.61 4.39 3.93
C GLN A 311 19.38 5.25 3.65
N LEU A 312 19.56 6.55 3.43
CA LEU A 312 18.46 7.46 3.07
C LEU A 312 18.83 8.28 1.84
N TYR A 313 17.98 8.23 0.83
CA TYR A 313 18.03 9.12 -0.32
C TYR A 313 16.72 9.91 -0.43
N VAL A 314 16.81 11.24 -0.41
CA VAL A 314 15.64 12.13 -0.52
C VAL A 314 15.92 13.17 -1.59
N ARG A 315 15.01 13.30 -2.56
CA ARG A 315 15.14 14.27 -3.65
C ARG A 315 13.79 14.83 -4.08
N HIS A 316 13.73 16.11 -4.47
CA HIS A 316 12.51 16.79 -4.92
C HIS A 316 11.34 16.65 -3.94
N THR A 317 11.59 16.43 -2.65
CA THR A 317 10.54 16.08 -1.68
C THR A 317 10.27 17.25 -0.75
N ALA A 318 9.00 17.56 -0.54
CA ALA A 318 8.53 18.57 0.40
C ALA A 318 8.04 17.91 1.69
N ILE A 319 8.58 18.33 2.84
CA ILE A 319 8.17 17.87 4.18
C ILE A 319 7.78 19.09 5.03
N THR A 320 6.49 19.44 5.11
CA THR A 320 6.07 20.76 5.63
C THR A 320 4.87 20.70 6.57
N GLY A 321 4.82 21.58 7.56
CA GLY A 321 3.62 21.76 8.38
C GLY A 321 3.22 20.54 9.19
N ASN A 322 4.13 19.60 9.44
CA ASN A 322 3.87 18.45 10.29
C ASN A 322 4.03 18.85 11.76
N ASN A 323 3.26 18.21 12.63
CA ASN A 323 3.29 18.36 14.09
C ASN A 323 2.97 19.79 14.56
N GLU A 324 1.73 20.07 15.00
CA GLU A 324 1.32 21.38 15.56
C GLU A 324 2.20 21.77 16.78
N GLY A 325 3.38 22.36 16.53
CA GLY A 325 4.37 22.75 17.53
C GLY A 325 5.63 21.86 17.64
N GLY A 326 5.95 21.00 16.68
CA GLY A 326 7.19 20.22 16.69
C GLY A 326 7.70 19.81 15.31
N PHE A 327 8.77 19.02 15.30
CA PHE A 327 9.64 18.84 14.14
C PHE A 327 9.00 18.11 12.94
N ASN A 328 9.32 18.52 11.71
CA ASN A 328 9.01 17.79 10.47
C ASN A 328 9.73 16.44 10.42
N CYS A 329 11.00 16.44 10.82
CA CYS A 329 11.89 15.29 10.86
C CYS A 329 12.56 15.12 12.23
N ASN A 330 13.23 14.00 12.46
CA ASN A 330 13.89 13.71 13.74
C ASN A 330 15.34 14.22 13.82
N GLN A 331 15.60 15.46 13.38
CA GLN A 331 16.91 16.13 13.42
C GLN A 331 17.98 15.38 12.61
N LEU A 332 17.73 15.22 11.31
CA LEU A 332 18.68 14.59 10.40
C LEU A 332 19.91 15.49 10.20
N ASP A 333 21.10 14.90 10.13
CA ASP A 333 22.37 15.63 10.06
C ASP A 333 23.28 15.00 8.99
N PRO A 334 23.16 15.40 7.71
CA PRO A 334 24.00 14.85 6.65
C PRO A 334 25.45 15.33 6.72
N VAL A 335 25.77 16.34 7.54
CA VAL A 335 27.16 16.80 7.75
C VAL A 335 27.91 15.80 8.62
N SER A 336 27.25 15.29 9.67
CA SER A 336 27.83 14.26 10.55
C SER A 336 27.75 12.85 9.96
N PHE A 337 26.78 12.59 9.10
CA PHE A 337 26.52 11.26 8.49
C PHE A 337 26.47 11.31 6.94
N PRO A 338 27.55 11.73 6.27
CA PRO A 338 27.56 11.96 4.83
C PRO A 338 27.58 10.67 3.99
N ASP A 339 27.96 9.53 4.58
CA ASP A 339 27.95 8.24 3.89
C ASP A 339 26.56 7.58 3.96
N GLU A 340 25.75 7.93 4.97
CA GLU A 340 24.42 7.37 5.20
C GLU A 340 23.29 8.20 4.58
N LEU A 341 23.43 9.53 4.55
CA LEU A 341 22.37 10.48 4.18
C LEU A 341 22.70 11.19 2.86
N ASP A 342 22.03 10.82 1.78
CA ASP A 342 22.07 11.53 0.50
C ASP A 342 20.80 12.38 0.35
N ILE A 343 20.81 13.53 1.03
CA ILE A 343 19.65 14.45 1.13
C ILE A 343 20.01 15.92 0.85
N SER A 344 21.29 16.20 0.58
CA SER A 344 21.86 17.55 0.45
C SER A 344 22.06 17.96 -1.01
N ASP A 345 21.65 19.18 -1.35
CA ASP A 345 21.63 19.72 -2.71
C ASP A 345 20.76 18.89 -3.67
N GLN A 346 19.68 18.30 -3.14
CA GLN A 346 18.78 17.38 -3.82
C GLN A 346 17.38 17.99 -4.06
N TYR A 347 17.26 19.31 -4.02
CA TYR A 347 16.01 20.02 -4.28
C TYR A 347 14.89 19.64 -3.30
N ASN A 348 15.21 19.54 -2.02
CA ASN A 348 14.25 19.24 -0.96
C ASN A 348 13.76 20.52 -0.29
N ALA A 349 12.58 20.46 0.32
CA ALA A 349 12.00 21.60 1.02
C ALA A 349 11.39 21.19 2.36
N SER A 350 11.65 21.97 3.41
CA SER A 350 11.06 21.80 4.74
C SER A 350 10.60 23.13 5.32
N SER A 351 9.50 23.10 6.09
CA SER A 351 9.02 24.29 6.82
C SER A 351 9.73 24.53 8.16
N ASP A 352 10.75 23.73 8.47
CA ASP A 352 11.67 23.87 9.61
C ASP A 352 13.06 23.31 9.26
N ASP A 353 14.02 23.40 10.19
CA ASP A 353 15.42 22.98 10.03
C ASP A 353 15.71 21.51 10.41
N THR A 354 14.67 20.70 10.64
CA THR A 354 14.85 19.40 11.30
C THR A 354 15.16 18.26 10.35
N CYS A 355 14.95 18.48 9.06
CA CYS A 355 15.22 17.50 8.02
C CYS A 355 16.66 17.59 7.50
N GLY A 356 17.43 18.61 7.90
CA GLY A 356 18.84 18.75 7.58
C GLY A 356 19.09 18.94 6.08
N PHE A 357 18.15 19.57 5.37
CA PHE A 357 18.29 19.85 3.95
C PHE A 357 19.25 21.03 3.78
N VAL A 358 20.45 20.73 3.29
CA VAL A 358 21.55 21.69 3.17
C VAL A 358 22.08 21.71 1.75
N GLY A 359 22.21 22.90 1.17
CA GLY A 359 22.65 23.03 -0.22
C GLY A 359 22.19 24.36 -0.80
N ALA A 360 22.57 24.62 -2.05
CA ALA A 360 22.08 25.82 -2.75
C ALA A 360 20.69 25.57 -3.36
N ASN A 361 20.35 24.30 -3.58
CA ASN A 361 19.10 23.87 -4.18
C ASN A 361 18.05 23.41 -3.16
N ASP A 362 18.40 23.32 -1.87
CA ASP A 362 17.50 22.91 -0.80
C ASP A 362 16.93 24.11 -0.04
N PHE A 363 15.74 23.93 0.55
CA PHE A 363 15.01 24.95 1.28
C PHE A 363 14.62 24.47 2.68
N GLU A 364 14.89 25.28 3.70
CA GLU A 364 14.43 25.08 5.08
C GLU A 364 13.75 26.35 5.59
N ASP A 365 12.97 26.22 6.67
CA ASP A 365 12.20 27.31 7.28
C ASP A 365 11.22 28.03 6.32
N ILE A 366 10.74 27.33 5.28
CA ILE A 366 9.78 27.91 4.34
C ILE A 366 8.41 28.11 4.99
N ALA A 367 7.65 29.09 4.51
CA ALA A 367 6.24 29.23 4.86
C ALA A 367 5.42 28.06 4.27
N ASP A 368 4.25 27.77 4.87
CA ASP A 368 3.32 26.75 4.35
C ASP A 368 3.03 26.98 2.85
N PRO A 369 3.49 26.07 1.97
CA PRO A 369 3.41 26.27 0.53
C PRO A 369 2.08 25.83 -0.07
N PHE A 370 1.23 25.12 0.68
CA PHE A 370 0.05 24.44 0.14
C PHE A 370 -1.25 25.18 0.43
N PHE A 371 -2.27 24.98 -0.41
CA PHE A 371 -3.64 25.20 0.05
C PHE A 371 -3.94 24.23 1.20
N ALA A 372 -4.68 24.67 2.22
CA ALA A 372 -4.95 23.85 3.41
C ALA A 372 -5.74 22.56 3.11
N GLN A 373 -6.35 22.46 1.92
CA GLN A 373 -7.25 21.37 1.54
C GLN A 373 -6.50 20.25 0.80
N LEU A 374 -6.67 19.01 1.29
CA LEU A 374 -6.37 17.77 0.58
C LEU A 374 -7.56 17.41 -0.33
N ASP A 375 -7.31 17.20 -1.62
CA ASP A 375 -8.37 16.90 -2.61
C ASP A 375 -7.74 16.21 -3.84
N ASN A 376 -8.55 15.69 -4.77
CA ASN A 376 -8.06 14.95 -5.93
C ASN A 376 -7.40 15.84 -6.99
N TRP A 377 -7.71 17.14 -7.06
CA TRP A 377 -7.12 18.11 -8.02
C TRP A 377 -6.98 17.60 -9.48
N GLY A 378 -7.90 16.75 -9.92
CA GLY A 378 -7.91 16.13 -11.26
C GLY A 378 -7.15 14.79 -11.40
N GLY A 379 -6.51 14.29 -10.35
CA GLY A 379 -5.86 12.98 -10.28
C GLY A 379 -6.76 11.86 -9.74
N ILE A 380 -6.18 10.66 -9.62
CA ILE A 380 -6.86 9.45 -9.08
C ILE A 380 -6.92 9.47 -7.55
N THR A 381 -5.89 10.01 -6.91
CA THR A 381 -5.75 10.02 -5.45
C THR A 381 -5.62 11.45 -4.91
N PRO A 382 -6.04 11.71 -3.65
CA PRO A 382 -5.94 13.04 -3.06
C PRO A 382 -4.49 13.52 -2.93
N ALA A 383 -4.25 14.80 -3.17
CA ALA A 383 -2.96 15.47 -3.07
C ALA A 383 -3.08 16.89 -2.50
N LEU A 384 -1.96 17.47 -2.10
CA LEU A 384 -1.86 18.87 -1.69
C LEU A 384 -1.38 19.72 -2.86
N MET A 385 -2.18 20.72 -3.23
CA MET A 385 -1.87 21.65 -4.31
C MET A 385 -1.01 22.81 -3.77
N PRO A 386 0.19 23.08 -4.32
CA PRO A 386 0.95 24.28 -3.98
C PRO A 386 0.16 25.54 -4.37
N ARG A 387 0.31 26.60 -3.58
CA ARG A 387 -0.26 27.91 -3.93
C ARG A 387 0.53 28.52 -5.08
N PRO A 388 -0.07 29.41 -5.92
CA PRO A 388 0.63 30.03 -7.04
C PRO A 388 1.90 30.82 -6.68
N THR A 389 2.06 31.22 -5.41
CA THR A 389 3.25 31.94 -4.90
C THR A 389 4.17 31.05 -4.07
N SER A 390 3.98 29.73 -4.13
CA SER A 390 4.78 28.75 -3.38
C SER A 390 6.23 28.79 -3.84
N GLU A 391 7.15 28.69 -2.89
CA GLU A 391 8.59 28.54 -3.16
C GLU A 391 8.91 27.18 -3.79
N LEU A 392 7.98 26.23 -3.77
CA LEU A 392 8.17 24.91 -4.37
C LEU A 392 8.06 24.92 -5.90
N ILE A 393 7.40 25.94 -6.47
CA ILE A 393 7.11 26.02 -7.90
C ILE A 393 8.38 26.40 -8.68
N ASP A 394 8.69 25.63 -9.73
CA ASP A 394 9.88 25.78 -10.59
C ASP A 394 11.23 25.74 -9.83
N SER A 395 11.25 25.14 -8.64
CA SER A 395 12.44 25.12 -7.77
C SER A 395 13.25 23.82 -7.82
N GLY A 396 12.76 22.79 -8.50
CA GLY A 396 13.39 21.46 -8.63
C GLY A 396 14.38 21.31 -9.80
N GLY A 397 14.69 22.40 -10.50
CA GLY A 397 15.58 22.38 -11.68
C GLY A 397 14.99 21.63 -12.88
N ILE A 398 15.77 21.49 -13.97
CA ILE A 398 15.25 20.95 -15.24
C ILE A 398 15.23 19.41 -15.35
N GLN A 399 15.84 18.71 -14.39
CA GLN A 399 16.01 17.26 -14.43
C GLN A 399 15.03 16.56 -13.50
N CYS A 400 13.83 16.27 -14.01
CA CYS A 400 12.76 15.57 -13.28
C CYS A 400 12.99 14.05 -13.20
N SER A 401 14.23 13.56 -13.18
CA SER A 401 14.47 12.12 -13.05
C SER A 401 14.10 11.63 -11.64
N PRO A 402 13.58 10.40 -11.48
CA PRO A 402 13.28 9.41 -12.53
C PRO A 402 11.86 9.51 -13.11
N SER A 403 11.00 10.37 -12.58
CA SER A 403 9.59 10.47 -12.98
C SER A 403 9.28 11.81 -13.65
N TYR A 404 8.93 11.74 -14.93
CA TYR A 404 8.54 12.92 -15.73
C TYR A 404 7.03 13.17 -15.70
N GLU A 405 6.35 12.64 -14.69
CA GLU A 405 4.94 12.89 -14.42
C GLU A 405 4.79 13.25 -12.93
N ASP A 406 3.70 13.88 -12.53
CA ASP A 406 3.35 14.15 -11.14
C ASP A 406 2.41 13.07 -10.57
N GLN A 407 1.89 13.25 -9.35
CA GLN A 407 0.95 12.30 -8.73
C GLN A 407 -0.31 12.06 -9.58
N ARG A 408 -0.72 13.04 -10.38
CA ARG A 408 -1.92 13.02 -11.21
C ARG A 408 -1.66 12.41 -12.59
N GLY A 409 -0.39 12.13 -12.91
CA GLY A 409 0.04 11.73 -14.25
C GLY A 409 0.24 12.91 -15.21
N ILE A 410 0.34 14.14 -14.70
CA ILE A 410 0.63 15.33 -15.52
C ILE A 410 2.14 15.44 -15.73
N ALA A 411 2.55 15.71 -16.97
CA ALA A 411 3.95 15.75 -17.36
C ALA A 411 4.75 16.87 -16.67
N ARG A 412 6.03 16.60 -16.40
CA ARG A 412 7.04 17.55 -15.88
C ARG A 412 8.17 17.79 -16.90
N PRO A 413 8.85 18.96 -16.91
CA PRO A 413 8.52 20.17 -16.17
C PRO A 413 7.50 21.07 -16.91
N ILE A 414 6.80 21.93 -16.16
CA ILE A 414 5.88 22.97 -16.65
C ILE A 414 6.35 24.32 -16.10
N ASP A 415 6.22 25.40 -16.88
CA ASP A 415 6.44 26.77 -16.39
C ASP A 415 5.28 27.15 -15.46
N GLY A 416 5.50 26.98 -14.16
CA GLY A 416 4.51 27.17 -13.11
C GLY A 416 4.44 28.62 -12.62
N ASN A 417 5.55 29.36 -12.68
CA ASN A 417 5.68 30.73 -12.17
C ASN A 417 5.46 31.83 -13.24
N GLY A 418 5.40 31.46 -14.53
CA GLY A 418 5.12 32.35 -15.66
C GLY A 418 6.31 33.16 -16.17
N ASP A 419 7.55 32.75 -15.87
CA ASP A 419 8.77 33.43 -16.30
C ASP A 419 9.36 32.91 -17.63
N VAL A 420 8.69 31.95 -18.27
CA VAL A 420 9.06 31.29 -19.55
C VAL A 420 10.14 30.22 -19.40
N ALA A 421 10.75 30.04 -18.23
CA ALA A 421 11.59 28.90 -17.92
C ALA A 421 10.75 27.76 -17.33
N THR A 422 11.13 26.51 -17.62
CA THR A 422 10.48 25.33 -17.08
C THR A 422 11.43 24.62 -16.13
N ALA A 423 11.02 24.38 -14.90
CA ALA A 423 11.69 23.51 -13.95
C ALA A 423 10.64 22.61 -13.28
N CYS A 424 11.07 21.50 -12.69
CA CYS A 424 10.13 20.65 -11.96
C CYS A 424 9.78 21.34 -10.64
N ASP A 425 8.58 21.11 -10.16
CA ASP A 425 8.21 21.50 -8.80
C ASP A 425 8.78 20.53 -7.77
N ILE A 426 9.09 21.05 -6.59
CA ILE A 426 9.39 20.24 -5.40
C ILE A 426 8.07 19.71 -4.83
N GLY A 427 7.99 18.40 -4.61
CA GLY A 427 6.81 17.72 -4.09
C GLY A 427 6.10 16.85 -5.11
N ALA A 428 4.93 16.34 -4.73
CA ALA A 428 4.16 15.36 -5.52
C ALA A 428 3.44 15.94 -6.73
N ILE A 429 3.19 17.25 -6.75
CA ILE A 429 2.42 17.94 -7.79
C ILE A 429 3.33 18.81 -8.63
N GLU A 430 3.06 18.85 -9.93
CA GLU A 430 3.58 19.83 -10.86
C GLU A 430 2.48 20.86 -11.17
N TYR A 431 2.63 22.08 -10.68
CA TYR A 431 1.65 23.14 -10.80
C TYR A 431 1.61 23.71 -12.23
N ASN A 432 0.41 23.76 -12.79
CA ASN A 432 0.17 24.34 -14.10
C ASN A 432 -0.83 25.50 -14.01
N PRO A 433 -0.40 26.78 -14.09
CA PRO A 433 -1.29 27.93 -13.98
C PRO A 433 -2.35 28.02 -15.08
N ALA A 434 -2.22 27.27 -16.18
CA ALA A 434 -3.20 27.25 -17.26
C ALA A 434 -4.38 26.29 -16.99
N THR A 435 -4.18 25.26 -16.15
CA THR A 435 -5.19 24.20 -15.91
C THR A 435 -5.55 24.04 -14.45
N ASP A 436 -4.63 24.36 -13.54
CA ASP A 436 -4.83 24.18 -12.12
C ASP A 436 -5.59 25.38 -11.52
N PRO A 437 -6.60 25.11 -10.69
CA PRO A 437 -7.44 26.17 -10.16
C PRO A 437 -6.72 26.97 -9.07
N GLU A 438 -6.83 28.30 -9.11
CA GLU A 438 -6.26 29.21 -8.10
C GLU A 438 -6.99 29.18 -6.74
N LEU A 439 -8.15 28.50 -6.67
CA LEU A 439 -8.94 28.28 -5.46
C LEU A 439 -9.53 26.86 -5.49
N PRO A 440 -9.65 26.17 -4.34
CA PRO A 440 -10.27 24.85 -4.29
C PRO A 440 -11.68 24.90 -4.90
N MET A 441 -11.97 23.96 -5.80
CA MET A 441 -13.26 23.87 -6.49
C MET A 441 -14.44 23.62 -5.54
N ASP A 442 -14.15 23.25 -4.29
CA ASP A 442 -15.16 22.94 -3.26
C ASP A 442 -15.81 24.15 -2.59
N LEU A 443 -15.36 25.39 -2.85
CA LEU A 443 -16.08 26.57 -2.34
C LEU A 443 -17.51 26.70 -2.90
N PHE A 444 -17.85 25.93 -3.94
CA PHE A 444 -19.18 25.94 -4.58
C PHE A 444 -19.94 24.61 -4.52
N LYS A 445 -19.34 23.52 -4.01
CA LYS A 445 -19.99 22.19 -4.03
C LYS A 445 -21.09 22.05 -2.98
N ASP A 446 -20.95 22.73 -1.84
CA ASP A 446 -21.93 22.69 -0.74
C ASP A 446 -22.90 23.89 -0.73
N SER A 447 -22.87 24.75 -1.75
CA SER A 447 -23.74 25.94 -1.80
C SER A 447 -25.06 25.74 -2.55
N PHE A 448 -25.27 24.57 -3.18
CA PHE A 448 -26.52 24.24 -3.88
C PHE A 448 -26.79 22.72 -3.89
N GLU A 449 -27.03 22.10 -2.72
CA GLU A 449 -27.89 20.91 -2.61
C GLU A 449 -28.82 20.99 -1.40
#